data_AF-A0A843RYV9-F1
#
_entry.id   AF-A0A843RYV9-F1
#
_cell.length_a   1.000
_cell.length_b   1.000
_cell.length_c   1.000
_cell.angle_alpha   90.00
_cell.angle_beta   90.00
_cell.angle_gamma   90.00
#
_symmetry.space_group_name_H-M   'P 1'
#
loop_
_entity.id
_entity.type
_entity.pdbx_description
1 polymer ?
#
loop_
_entity_poly.entity_id
_entity_poly.type
_entity_poly.pdbx_seq_one_letter_code
_entity_poly.pdbx_strand_id
1 'polypeptide(L)'
;MGTLALPGSELIERGLQELALGEETEAALLVLIGAPRLRRLGVDVPRLSVLAEKTPELRLYERLAASDPDSAHSRYNALLRRLVSFERALACVS
;
A
#
# COMPACT_ATOMS: atom_id res chain seq x y z
N MET A 1 14.09 -12.02 -10.19
CA MET A 1 14.61 -12.19 -8.81
C MET A 1 13.55 -11.69 -7.86
N GLY A 2 13.10 -12.54 -6.93
CA GLY A 2 11.85 -12.36 -6.19
C GLY A 2 11.89 -11.18 -5.22
N THR A 3 10.88 -10.31 -5.31
CA THR A 3 10.59 -9.24 -4.33
C THR A 3 10.30 -9.76 -2.92
N LEU A 4 10.02 -11.06 -2.78
CA LEU A 4 9.70 -11.81 -1.55
C LEU A 4 10.73 -11.70 -0.41
N ALA A 5 11.95 -11.21 -0.67
CA ALA A 5 13.01 -11.06 0.35
C ALA A 5 13.16 -9.61 0.86
N LEU A 6 12.39 -8.66 0.33
CA LEU A 6 12.49 -7.25 0.72
C LEU A 6 11.64 -6.95 1.96
N PRO A 7 12.08 -6.05 2.84
CA PRO A 7 11.31 -5.67 4.03
C PRO A 7 9.97 -5.07 3.62
N GLY A 8 8.87 -5.63 4.13
CA GLY A 8 7.50 -5.19 3.81
C GLY A 8 6.93 -5.78 2.52
N SER A 9 7.64 -6.71 1.86
CA SER A 9 7.16 -7.40 0.65
C SER A 9 5.86 -8.16 0.89
N GLU A 10 5.69 -8.75 2.08
CA GLU A 10 4.49 -9.49 2.45
C GLU A 10 3.23 -8.61 2.40
N LEU A 11 3.37 -7.35 2.80
CA LEU A 11 2.28 -6.39 2.85
C LEU A 11 1.91 -5.90 1.44
N ILE A 12 2.93 -5.71 0.58
CA ILE A 12 2.73 -5.29 -0.81
C ILE A 12 2.10 -6.41 -1.63
N GLU A 13 2.59 -7.64 -1.50
CA GLU A 13 2.03 -8.80 -2.19
C GLU A 13 0.59 -9.06 -1.76
N ARG A 14 0.31 -8.98 -0.46
CA ARG A 14 -1.06 -9.09 0.05
C ARG A 14 -1.96 -8.01 -0.55
N GLY A 15 -1.51 -6.76 -0.55
CA GLY A 15 -2.28 -5.65 -1.13
C GLY A 15 -2.52 -5.81 -2.63
N LEU A 16 -1.54 -6.30 -3.39
CA LEU A 16 -1.71 -6.58 -4.82
C LEU A 16 -2.73 -7.70 -5.08
N GLN A 17 -2.70 -8.77 -4.28
CA GLN A 17 -3.70 -9.85 -4.36
C GLN A 17 -5.10 -9.35 -4.03
N GLU A 18 -5.24 -8.56 -2.97
CA GLU A 18 -6.52 -7.97 -2.56
C GLU A 18 -7.06 -7.01 -3.63
N LEU A 19 -6.19 -6.18 -4.22
CA LEU A 19 -6.58 -5.33 -5.36
C LEU A 19 -7.01 -6.14 -6.58
N ALA A 20 -6.36 -7.27 -6.87
CA ALA A 20 -6.75 -8.16 -7.96
C ALA A 20 -8.13 -8.80 -7.73
N LEU A 21 -8.55 -8.93 -6.47
CA LEU A 21 -9.88 -9.37 -6.06
C LEU A 21 -10.92 -8.22 -6.02
N GLY A 22 -10.49 -6.97 -6.23
CA GLY A 22 -11.35 -5.78 -6.09
C GLY A 22 -11.60 -5.38 -4.64
N GLU A 23 -10.80 -5.90 -3.69
CA GLU A 23 -10.91 -5.62 -2.26
C GLU A 23 -10.08 -4.41 -1.87
N GLU A 24 -10.67 -3.49 -1.09
CA GLU A 24 -10.03 -2.23 -0.70
C GLU A 24 -9.64 -2.24 0.78
N THR A 25 -8.87 -3.26 1.15
CA THR A 25 -8.30 -3.51 2.48
C THR A 25 -7.22 -2.50 2.87
N GLU A 26 -6.73 -2.57 4.12
CA GLU A 26 -5.61 -1.73 4.57
C GLU A 26 -4.36 -1.91 3.69
N ALA A 27 -4.02 -3.15 3.32
CA ALA A 27 -2.86 -3.44 2.48
C ALA A 27 -3.09 -3.02 1.02
N ALA A 28 -4.28 -3.24 0.46
CA ALA A 28 -4.64 -2.79 -0.88
C ALA A 28 -4.55 -1.25 -1.00
N LEU A 29 -5.14 -0.53 -0.04
CA LEU A 29 -5.09 0.93 0.00
C LEU A 29 -3.65 1.43 0.15
N LEU A 30 -2.82 0.77 0.96
CA LEU A 30 -1.40 1.11 1.08
C LEU A 30 -0.65 0.96 -0.25
N VAL A 31 -0.89 -0.13 -0.99
CA VAL A 31 -0.30 -0.35 -2.32
C VAL A 31 -0.74 0.74 -3.30
N LEU A 32 -1.98 1.21 -3.22
CA LEU A 32 -2.45 2.33 -4.05
C LEU A 32 -1.76 3.65 -3.73
N ILE A 33 -1.51 3.94 -2.45
CA ILE A 33 -0.76 5.13 -2.02
C ILE A 33 0.65 5.10 -2.63
N GLY A 34 1.33 3.95 -2.58
CA GLY A 34 2.66 3.75 -3.18
C GLY A 34 2.66 3.59 -4.70
N ALA A 35 1.50 3.48 -5.34
CA ALA A 35 1.38 3.08 -6.74
C ALA A 35 2.21 3.93 -7.72
N PRO A 36 2.31 5.27 -7.60
CA PRO A 36 3.14 6.06 -8.51
C PRO A 36 4.62 5.65 -8.50
N ARG A 37 5.16 5.32 -7.33
CA ARG A 37 6.58 4.95 -7.17
C ARG A 37 6.80 3.48 -7.46
N LEU A 38 5.93 2.59 -6.98
CA LEU A 38 5.96 1.17 -7.27
C LEU A 38 5.93 0.88 -8.79
N ARG A 39 5.07 1.57 -9.54
CA ARG A 39 5.03 1.45 -11.01
C ARG A 39 6.31 1.91 -11.69
N ARG A 40 6.94 2.98 -11.18
CA ARG A 40 8.26 3.44 -11.70
C ARG A 40 9.37 2.41 -11.45
N LEU A 41 9.23 1.60 -10.41
CA LEU A 41 10.14 0.51 -10.06
C LEU A 41 9.73 -0.83 -10.70
N GLY A 42 8.80 -0.84 -11.66
CA GLY A 42 8.42 -2.03 -12.41
C GLY A 42 7.36 -2.93 -11.76
N VAL A 43 6.73 -2.50 -10.66
CA VAL A 43 5.62 -3.23 -10.03
C VAL A 43 4.31 -2.90 -10.74
N ASP A 44 3.59 -3.93 -11.19
CA ASP A 44 2.28 -3.75 -11.80
C ASP A 44 1.21 -3.53 -10.73
N VAL A 45 0.90 -2.25 -10.47
CA VAL A 45 -0.16 -1.86 -9.55
C VAL A 45 -1.41 -1.49 -10.35
N PRO A 46 -2.57 -2.12 -10.10
CA PRO A 46 -3.83 -1.78 -10.76
C PRO A 46 -4.15 -0.29 -10.63
N ARG A 47 -4.57 0.34 -11.73
CA ARG A 47 -5.15 1.69 -11.68
C ARG A 47 -6.59 1.56 -11.23
N LEU A 48 -6.88 1.86 -9.96
CA LEU A 48 -8.26 2.04 -9.56
C LEU A 48 -8.83 3.27 -10.28
N SER A 49 -10.11 3.15 -10.61
CA SER A 49 -10.86 4.16 -11.34
C SER A 49 -10.67 5.54 -10.69
N VAL A 50 -10.21 6.49 -11.49
CA VAL A 50 -10.12 7.94 -11.24
C VAL A 50 -11.45 8.61 -10.80
N LEU A 51 -12.48 7.80 -10.55
CA LEU A 51 -13.82 8.18 -10.11
C LEU A 51 -14.04 7.99 -8.60
N ALA A 52 -13.05 7.47 -7.86
CA ALA A 52 -13.16 7.39 -6.41
C ALA A 52 -13.21 8.81 -5.81
N GLU A 53 -14.26 9.10 -5.03
CA GLU A 53 -14.48 10.42 -4.43
C GLU A 53 -13.37 10.82 -3.44
N LYS A 54 -12.68 9.83 -2.84
CA LYS A 54 -11.65 10.02 -1.83
C LYS A 54 -10.32 9.41 -2.27
N THR A 55 -9.22 10.05 -1.87
CA THR A 55 -7.87 9.53 -2.10
C THR A 55 -7.63 8.25 -1.28
N PRO A 56 -6.76 7.34 -1.72
CA PRO A 56 -6.48 6.10 -0.98
C PRO A 56 -5.92 6.35 0.43
N GLU A 57 -5.20 7.46 0.66
CA GLU A 57 -4.72 7.88 1.98
C GLU A 57 -5.87 8.14 2.95
N LEU A 58 -6.86 8.94 2.52
CA LEU A 58 -8.01 9.27 3.36
C LEU A 58 -8.84 8.02 3.66
N ARG A 59 -9.02 7.16 2.66
CA ARG A 59 -9.77 5.90 2.81
C ARG A 59 -9.07 4.94 3.77
N LEU A 60 -7.75 4.85 3.70
CA LEU A 60 -6.95 4.05 4.64
C LEU A 60 -7.12 4.59 6.06
N TYR A 61 -7.00 5.91 6.23
CA TYR A 61 -7.16 6.54 7.53
C TYR A 61 -8.56 6.32 8.12
N GLU A 62 -9.62 6.50 7.32
CA GLU A 62 -11.01 6.26 7.74
C GLU A 62 -11.23 4.80 8.16
N ARG A 63 -10.68 3.83 7.42
CA ARG A 63 -10.76 2.41 7.81
C ARG A 63 -10.04 2.12 9.13
N LEU A 64 -8.85 2.68 9.33
CA LEU A 64 -8.10 2.53 10.57
C LEU A 64 -8.85 3.17 11.75
N ALA A 65 -9.37 4.38 11.55
CA ALA A 65 -10.15 5.11 12.54
C ALA A 65 -11.47 4.41 12.89
N ALA A 66 -12.12 3.76 11.92
CA ALA A 66 -13.32 2.96 12.18
C ALA A 66 -13.03 1.72 13.04
N SER A 67 -11.82 1.15 12.95
CA SER A 67 -11.42 -0.01 13.74
C SER A 67 -10.91 0.36 15.13
N ASP A 68 -10.11 1.43 15.24
CA ASP A 68 -9.53 1.90 16.48
C ASP A 68 -9.07 3.37 16.32
N PRO A 69 -9.92 4.34 16.70
CA PRO A 69 -9.62 5.77 16.55
C PRO A 69 -8.34 6.21 17.26
N ASP A 70 -8.08 5.66 18.45
CA ASP A 70 -6.97 6.10 19.31
C ASP A 70 -5.61 5.69 18.74
N SER A 71 -5.55 4.58 18.00
CA SER A 71 -4.33 4.11 17.33
C SER A 71 -4.28 4.39 15.82
N ALA A 72 -5.33 4.96 15.23
CA ALA A 72 -5.42 5.13 13.77
C ALA A 72 -4.21 5.86 13.16
N HIS A 73 -3.78 6.94 13.80
CA HIS A 73 -2.63 7.73 13.33
C HIS A 73 -1.31 6.95 13.45
N SER A 74 -1.08 6.24 14.56
CA SER A 74 0.14 5.48 14.77
C SER A 74 0.22 4.26 13.84
N ARG A 75 -0.91 3.56 13.61
CA ARG A 75 -1.03 2.48 12.63
C ARG A 75 -0.79 2.97 11.20
N TYR A 76 -1.41 4.08 10.82
CA TYR A 76 -1.20 4.71 9.51
C TYR A 76 0.29 5.02 9.27
N ASN A 77 0.95 5.69 10.23
CA ASN A 77 2.37 6.01 10.14
C ASN A 77 3.26 4.77 10.13
N ALA A 78 2.88 3.68 10.81
CA ALA A 78 3.60 2.43 10.76
C ALA A 78 3.52 1.78 9.36
N LEU A 79 2.33 1.77 8.74
CA LEU A 79 2.12 1.25 7.39
C LEU A 79 2.92 2.05 6.35
N LEU A 80 2.85 3.38 6.40
CA LEU A 80 3.63 4.22 5.49
C LEU A 80 5.14 4.01 5.61
N ARG A 81 5.68 3.87 6.83
CA ARG A 81 7.11 3.58 7.01
C ARG A 81 7.52 2.24 6.40
N ARG A 82 6.66 1.21 6.50
CA ARG A 82 6.90 -0.08 5.85
C ARG A 82 6.90 0.04 4.33
N LEU A 83 5.93 0.75 3.76
CA LEU A 83 5.87 1.03 2.32
C LEU A 83 7.14 1.73 1.84
N VAL A 84 7.55 2.82 2.49
CA VAL A 84 8.77 3.56 2.11
C VAL A 84 10.02 2.70 2.24
N SER A 85 10.09 1.85 3.27
CA SER A 85 11.20 0.90 3.43
C SER A 85 11.26 -0.09 2.26
N PHE A 86 10.12 -0.65 1.86
CA PHE A 86 10.02 -1.55 0.71
C PHE A 86 10.45 -0.84 -0.58
N GLU A 87 9.89 0.35 -0.87
CA GLU A 87 10.19 1.12 -2.08
C GLU A 87 11.69 1.47 -2.19
N ARG A 88 12.34 1.77 -1.06
CA ARG A 88 13.78 2.02 -1.01
C ARG A 88 14.58 0.75 -1.29
N ALA A 89 14.21 -0.35 -0.66
CA ALA A 89 14.88 -1.63 -0.87
C ALA A 89 14.72 -2.11 -2.32
N LEU A 90 13.53 -1.96 -2.90
CA LEU A 90 13.24 -2.26 -4.29
C LEU A 90 14.09 -1.39 -5.23
N ALA A 91 14.17 -0.08 -4.98
CA ALA A 91 15.00 0.83 -5.76
C ALA A 91 16.51 0.51 -5.73
N CYS A 92 17.00 -0.17 -4.70
CA CYS A 92 18.39 -0.63 -4.64
C CYS A 92 18.67 -1.87 -5.51
N VAL A 93 17.64 -2.65 -5.85
CA VAL A 93 17.75 -3.90 -6.62
C VAL A 93 17.14 -3.81 -8.02
N SER A 94 16.57 -2.66 -8.38
CA SER A 94 15.92 -2.39 -9.69
C SER A 94 16.88 -1.76 -10.69
#